data_AF-A0A972UJW4-F1
#
_entry.id   AF-A0A972UJW4-F1
#
_cell.length_a   1.000
_cell.length_b   1.000
_cell.length_c   1.000
_cell.angle_alpha   90.00
_cell.angle_beta   90.00
_cell.angle_gamma   90.00
#
_symmetry.space_group_name_H-M   'P 1'
#
loop_
_entity.id
_entity.type
_entity.pdbx_description
1 polymer ?
#
loop_
_entity_poly.entity_id
_entity_poly.type
_entity_poly.pdbx_seq_one_letter_code
_entity_poly.pdbx_strand_id
1 'polypeptide(L)'
;MAEKEEPDEDEEPAPDAFGGEEALAKVREGKDAWNAWAEENPGRAVDFRGVDFTFGEKENFSFEGFTFPGDVSFCEGAFQKARFKSVTFGGCADFQRAIFNGDAGFQNSTFNGSTKFLGATFKRHAGFGGATFKNLANFLGVSFESSVSLESSSFHTVPDFRRSKFSKHVTLYNTDIQFTLPTKADHADKYRRLKEIAVIARDHDSEQKFFAYELIAKRGHEARSLKLIPNYLYGCLSDFGRSGGRPFAWLFGAWIGFGVLYNWVAVKDWSHIWDGLLFSAANLFPFLGASRGALADARTALYGEGPLSVGVHALGIVEGILGVLFIFLIGLALRNRFRI
;
A
#
# COMPACT_ATOMS: atom_id res chain seq x y z
N MET A 1 4.39 9.12 25.53
CA MET A 1 5.14 7.99 26.10
C MET A 1 4.97 6.87 25.11
N ALA A 2 6.00 6.61 24.31
CA ALA A 2 5.97 5.54 23.32
C ALA A 2 6.43 4.26 24.04
N GLU A 3 5.54 3.28 24.07
CA GLU A 3 5.80 1.92 24.51
C GLU A 3 6.96 1.38 23.66
N LYS A 4 8.08 1.07 24.31
CA LYS A 4 9.14 0.29 23.68
C LYS A 4 8.53 -1.10 23.45
N GLU A 5 8.30 -1.47 22.20
CA GLU A 5 8.25 -2.88 21.84
C GLU A 5 9.64 -3.44 22.15
N GLU A 6 9.77 -4.09 23.30
CA GLU A 6 10.91 -4.95 23.61
C GLU A 6 10.96 -6.07 22.57
N PRO A 7 12.15 -6.48 22.11
CA PRO A 7 12.26 -7.64 21.24
C PRO A 7 11.79 -8.85 22.04
N ASP A 8 10.78 -9.56 21.54
CA ASP A 8 10.29 -10.83 22.12
C ASP A 8 11.49 -11.71 22.48
N GLU A 9 11.71 -11.86 23.79
CA GLU A 9 12.71 -12.76 24.37
C GLU A 9 12.46 -14.17 23.83
N ASP A 10 13.56 -14.88 23.58
CA ASP A 10 13.62 -16.17 22.89
C ASP A 10 12.48 -17.12 23.33
N GLU A 11 11.43 -17.22 22.51
CA GLU A 11 10.30 -18.15 22.73
C GLU A 11 10.86 -19.58 22.84
N GLU A 12 10.78 -20.16 24.04
CA GLU A 12 11.12 -21.57 24.28
C GLU A 12 10.34 -22.46 23.30
N PRO A 13 10.94 -23.57 22.82
CA PRO A 13 10.22 -24.50 21.94
C PRO A 13 8.88 -24.88 22.57
N ALA A 14 7.83 -24.95 21.76
CA ALA A 14 6.61 -25.60 22.21
C ALA A 14 6.99 -26.99 22.77
N PRO A 15 6.59 -27.34 24.00
CA PRO A 15 7.10 -28.53 24.70
C PRO A 15 6.85 -29.86 23.98
N ASP A 16 5.99 -29.87 22.96
CA ASP A 16 5.67 -31.02 22.11
C ASP A 16 6.05 -30.83 20.62
N ALA A 17 6.93 -29.90 20.27
CA ALA A 17 7.33 -29.70 18.87
C ALA A 17 8.03 -30.96 18.29
N PHE A 18 7.77 -31.27 17.02
CA PHE A 18 8.49 -32.31 16.29
C PHE A 18 9.93 -31.82 16.04
N GLY A 19 10.88 -32.39 16.78
CA GLY A 19 12.24 -31.86 16.91
C GLY A 19 13.09 -32.01 15.65
N GLY A 20 14.11 -31.15 15.54
CA GLY A 20 14.87 -30.94 14.31
C GLY A 20 15.50 -32.19 13.69
N GLU A 21 16.17 -33.06 14.45
CA GLU A 21 16.81 -34.25 13.86
C GLU A 21 15.79 -35.29 13.36
N GLU A 22 14.73 -35.54 14.13
CA GLU A 22 13.66 -36.46 13.75
C GLU A 22 12.85 -35.91 12.56
N ALA A 23 12.56 -34.61 12.59
CA ALA A 23 11.91 -33.91 11.49
C ALA A 23 12.77 -33.93 10.22
N LEU A 24 14.09 -33.72 10.33
CA LEU A 24 15.01 -33.83 9.21
C LEU A 24 15.06 -35.24 8.62
N ALA A 25 15.06 -36.27 9.47
CA ALA A 25 14.98 -37.66 9.01
C ALA A 25 13.70 -37.90 8.21
N LYS A 26 12.57 -37.38 8.68
CA LYS A 26 11.28 -37.47 7.97
C LYS A 26 11.27 -36.68 6.66
N VAL A 27 11.86 -35.48 6.63
CA VAL A 27 12.03 -34.69 5.40
C VAL A 27 12.82 -35.45 4.34
N ARG A 28 13.82 -36.24 4.76
CA ARG A 28 14.64 -37.08 3.86
C ARG A 28 13.87 -38.25 3.24
N GLU A 29 12.78 -38.70 3.86
CA GLU A 29 11.87 -39.70 3.25
C GLU A 29 11.12 -39.12 2.03
N GLY A 30 11.09 -37.79 1.89
CA GLY A 30 10.54 -37.09 0.74
C GLY A 30 9.19 -36.43 1.01
N LYS A 31 8.75 -35.63 0.03
CA LYS A 31 7.54 -34.80 0.11
C LYS A 31 6.28 -35.61 0.46
N ASP A 32 6.08 -36.76 -0.18
CA ASP A 32 4.84 -37.53 -0.04
C ASP A 32 4.72 -38.13 1.36
N ALA A 33 5.82 -38.68 1.89
CA ALA A 33 5.89 -39.20 3.25
C ALA A 33 5.71 -38.09 4.29
N TRP A 34 6.30 -36.91 4.06
CA TRP A 34 6.11 -35.73 4.91
C TRP A 34 4.66 -35.27 4.91
N ASN A 35 4.04 -35.11 3.74
CA ASN A 35 2.67 -34.61 3.63
C ASN A 35 1.66 -35.59 4.23
N ALA A 36 1.85 -36.91 4.05
CA ALA A 36 1.02 -37.91 4.72
C ALA A 36 1.13 -37.82 6.25
N TRP A 37 2.35 -37.69 6.77
CA TRP A 37 2.57 -37.45 8.21
C TRP A 37 1.90 -36.15 8.68
N ALA A 38 1.98 -35.07 7.88
CA ALA A 38 1.37 -33.79 8.21
C ALA A 38 -0.17 -33.86 8.25
N GLU A 39 -0.78 -34.66 7.37
CA GLU A 39 -2.23 -34.92 7.37
C GLU A 39 -2.67 -35.68 8.63
N GLU A 40 -1.85 -36.63 9.10
CA GLU A 40 -2.10 -37.38 10.33
C GLU A 40 -1.85 -36.56 11.62
N ASN A 41 -1.08 -35.47 11.52
CA ASN A 41 -0.65 -34.64 12.65
C ASN A 41 -1.06 -33.16 12.49
N PRO A 42 -2.36 -32.85 12.39
CA PRO A 42 -2.83 -31.49 12.16
C PRO A 42 -2.43 -30.56 13.32
N GLY A 43 -1.94 -29.35 13.00
CA GLY A 43 -1.51 -28.36 13.99
C GLY A 43 -0.20 -28.72 14.72
N ARG A 44 0.46 -29.84 14.40
CA ARG A 44 1.71 -30.22 15.04
C ARG A 44 2.83 -29.23 14.67
N ALA A 45 3.44 -28.65 15.70
CA ALA A 45 4.58 -27.75 15.53
C ALA A 45 5.86 -28.51 15.12
N VAL A 46 6.73 -27.86 14.36
CA VAL A 46 8.01 -28.41 13.87
C VAL A 46 9.14 -27.43 14.20
N ASP A 47 10.22 -27.92 14.79
CA ASP A 47 11.33 -27.07 15.24
C ASP A 47 12.63 -27.42 14.50
N PHE A 48 13.09 -26.51 13.63
CA PHE A 48 14.39 -26.56 12.96
C PHE A 48 15.31 -25.41 13.40
N ARG A 49 15.14 -24.86 14.61
CA ARG A 49 15.97 -23.74 15.09
C ARG A 49 17.45 -24.11 15.10
N GLY A 50 18.27 -23.20 14.57
CA GLY A 50 19.72 -23.36 14.46
C GLY A 50 20.19 -24.50 13.54
N VAL A 51 19.28 -25.17 12.83
CA VAL A 51 19.65 -26.25 11.90
C VAL A 51 20.39 -25.65 10.69
N ASP A 52 21.54 -26.24 10.40
CA ASP A 52 22.33 -25.90 9.22
C ASP A 52 21.92 -26.78 8.03
N PHE A 53 21.19 -26.19 7.08
CA PHE A 53 20.78 -26.80 5.81
C PHE A 53 21.81 -26.59 4.69
N THR A 54 23.06 -26.23 5.02
CA THR A 54 24.14 -26.08 4.03
C THR A 54 24.90 -27.37 3.75
N PHE A 55 24.70 -28.44 4.55
CA PHE A 55 25.44 -29.68 4.39
C PHE A 55 25.10 -30.43 3.09
N GLY A 56 26.14 -30.66 2.29
CA GLY A 56 26.12 -31.51 1.10
C GLY A 56 25.74 -30.76 -0.18
N GLU A 57 26.73 -30.27 -0.93
CA GLU A 57 26.53 -29.71 -2.28
C GLU A 57 25.82 -30.67 -3.27
N LYS A 58 25.68 -31.96 -2.90
CA LYS A 58 25.01 -33.01 -3.66
C LYS A 58 23.55 -33.26 -3.27
N GLU A 59 23.14 -32.94 -2.03
CA GLU A 59 21.75 -33.13 -1.57
C GLU A 59 21.03 -31.79 -1.62
N ASN A 60 20.33 -31.58 -2.72
CA ASN A 60 19.49 -30.41 -2.95
C ASN A 60 18.28 -30.45 -1.98
N PHE A 61 18.46 -30.10 -0.70
CA PHE A 61 17.35 -30.00 0.25
C PHE A 61 16.29 -29.04 -0.28
N SER A 62 15.06 -29.54 -0.40
CA SER A 62 13.96 -28.85 -1.04
C SER A 62 12.69 -29.16 -0.27
N PHE A 63 11.99 -28.12 0.13
CA PHE A 63 10.66 -28.21 0.73
C PHE A 63 9.56 -27.98 -0.32
N GLU A 64 9.88 -27.99 -1.63
CA GLU A 64 8.90 -27.67 -2.67
C GLU A 64 7.63 -28.54 -2.56
N GLY A 65 6.48 -27.90 -2.34
CA GLY A 65 5.18 -28.57 -2.19
C GLY A 65 4.92 -29.21 -0.81
N PHE A 66 5.76 -28.98 0.20
CA PHE A 66 5.54 -29.49 1.55
C PHE A 66 4.41 -28.73 2.26
N THR A 67 3.76 -29.40 3.21
CA THR A 67 2.78 -28.80 4.12
C THR A 67 3.28 -28.92 5.56
N PHE A 68 3.48 -27.79 6.22
CA PHE A 68 3.72 -27.75 7.67
C PHE A 68 2.38 -27.60 8.37
N PRO A 69 1.91 -28.59 9.16
CA PRO A 69 0.53 -28.61 9.64
C PRO A 69 0.28 -27.63 10.79
N GLY A 70 1.31 -27.26 11.55
CA GLY A 70 1.27 -26.26 12.61
C GLY A 70 2.36 -25.20 12.45
N ASP A 71 2.81 -24.65 13.57
CA ASP A 71 3.91 -23.69 13.61
C ASP A 71 5.22 -24.35 13.18
N VAL A 72 6.05 -23.63 12.43
CA VAL A 72 7.39 -24.09 12.07
C VAL A 72 8.42 -23.00 12.32
N SER A 73 9.52 -23.37 13.00
CA SER A 73 10.65 -22.45 13.20
C SER A 73 11.89 -22.93 12.45
N PHE A 74 12.41 -22.04 11.61
CA PHE A 74 13.72 -22.06 10.96
C PHE A 74 14.59 -20.91 11.50
N CYS A 75 14.30 -20.40 12.70
CA CYS A 75 15.03 -19.29 13.29
C CYS A 75 16.52 -19.65 13.42
N GLU A 76 17.38 -18.71 13.05
CA GLU A 76 18.84 -18.87 12.96
C GLU A 76 19.32 -19.98 12.00
N GLY A 77 18.43 -20.53 11.16
CA GLY A 77 18.77 -21.55 10.17
C GLY A 77 19.63 -20.99 9.03
N ALA A 78 20.55 -21.82 8.52
CA ALA A 78 21.42 -21.48 7.40
C ALA A 78 21.07 -22.33 6.16
N PHE A 79 20.94 -21.70 4.98
CA PHE A 79 20.53 -22.38 3.75
C PHE A 79 21.50 -22.08 2.60
N GLN A 80 22.03 -23.12 1.94
CA GLN A 80 22.85 -22.93 0.73
C GLN A 80 22.00 -22.70 -0.53
N LYS A 81 20.84 -23.36 -0.64
CA LYS A 81 19.76 -23.07 -1.59
C LYS A 81 18.44 -23.40 -0.91
N ALA A 82 17.57 -22.41 -0.74
CA ALA A 82 16.28 -22.61 -0.08
C ALA A 82 15.16 -22.69 -1.12
N ARG A 83 14.51 -23.85 -1.21
CA ARG A 83 13.33 -24.05 -2.07
C ARG A 83 12.10 -24.32 -1.22
N PHE A 84 11.34 -23.26 -0.97
CA PHE A 84 10.03 -23.25 -0.31
C PHE A 84 8.91 -22.93 -1.30
N LYS A 85 9.09 -23.30 -2.58
CA LYS A 85 8.11 -23.07 -3.63
C LYS A 85 6.86 -23.92 -3.39
N SER A 86 5.67 -23.33 -3.55
CA SER A 86 4.39 -24.00 -3.34
C SER A 86 4.23 -24.66 -1.96
N VAL A 87 4.94 -24.18 -0.95
CA VAL A 87 4.81 -24.67 0.44
C VAL A 87 3.56 -24.10 1.09
N THR A 88 2.89 -24.91 1.90
CA THR A 88 1.81 -24.44 2.77
C THR A 88 2.29 -24.44 4.22
N PHE A 89 2.34 -23.27 4.83
CA PHE A 89 2.57 -23.10 6.27
C PHE A 89 1.22 -22.97 6.97
N GLY A 90 0.80 -24.01 7.69
CA GLY A 90 -0.48 -24.10 8.39
C GLY A 90 -0.56 -23.16 9.60
N GLY A 91 0.52 -23.06 10.37
CA GLY A 91 0.67 -22.13 11.48
C GLY A 91 1.61 -20.96 11.18
N CYS A 92 2.22 -20.43 12.24
CA CYS A 92 3.27 -19.42 12.16
C CYS A 92 4.53 -20.00 11.49
N ALA A 93 5.16 -19.21 10.64
CA ALA A 93 6.42 -19.58 9.98
C ALA A 93 7.51 -18.60 10.38
N ASP A 94 8.47 -19.08 11.14
CA ASP A 94 9.53 -18.28 11.72
C ASP A 94 10.86 -18.53 11.00
N PHE A 95 11.41 -17.47 10.41
CA PHE A 95 12.70 -17.40 9.74
C PHE A 95 13.56 -16.26 10.34
N GLN A 96 13.31 -15.86 11.59
CA GLN A 96 14.06 -14.78 12.22
C GLN A 96 15.56 -15.11 12.22
N ARG A 97 16.39 -14.11 11.91
CA ARG A 97 17.86 -14.24 11.83
C ARG A 97 18.38 -15.35 10.88
N ALA A 98 17.53 -15.95 10.04
CA ALA A 98 17.93 -16.98 9.10
C ALA A 98 18.85 -16.41 8.00
N ILE A 99 19.81 -17.22 7.54
CA ILE A 99 20.81 -16.84 6.54
C ILE A 99 20.64 -17.68 5.28
N PHE A 100 20.25 -17.04 4.19
CA PHE A 100 20.13 -17.65 2.86
C PHE A 100 21.38 -17.30 2.04
N ASN A 101 22.35 -18.22 2.00
CA ASN A 101 23.64 -18.05 1.31
C ASN A 101 23.52 -18.12 -0.22
N GLY A 102 22.58 -18.92 -0.74
CA GLY A 102 22.21 -18.97 -2.15
C GLY A 102 20.80 -18.49 -2.43
N ASP A 103 20.25 -18.87 -3.58
CA ASP A 103 18.91 -18.44 -3.97
C ASP A 103 17.85 -19.00 -3.02
N ALA A 104 16.88 -18.16 -2.66
CA ALA A 104 15.76 -18.49 -1.80
C ALA A 104 14.44 -18.27 -2.53
N GLY A 105 13.72 -19.35 -2.80
CA GLY A 105 12.44 -19.32 -3.51
C GLY A 105 11.27 -19.67 -2.59
N PHE A 106 10.32 -18.77 -2.46
CA PHE A 106 9.04 -18.90 -1.76
C PHE A 106 7.86 -18.76 -2.74
N GLN A 107 8.08 -18.95 -4.03
CA GLN A 107 7.07 -18.67 -5.05
C GLN A 107 5.83 -19.53 -4.85
N ASN A 108 4.63 -18.95 -5.02
CA ASN A 108 3.34 -19.62 -4.83
C ASN A 108 3.15 -20.29 -3.46
N SER A 109 3.94 -19.94 -2.45
CA SER A 109 3.76 -20.44 -1.08
C SER A 109 2.59 -19.74 -0.40
N THR A 110 1.95 -20.42 0.54
CA THR A 110 0.85 -19.88 1.34
C THR A 110 1.25 -19.90 2.81
N PHE A 111 1.21 -18.73 3.44
CA PHE A 111 1.42 -18.54 4.87
C PHE A 111 0.06 -18.27 5.53
N ASN A 112 -0.49 -19.26 6.23
CA ASN A 112 -1.79 -19.13 6.89
C ASN A 112 -1.67 -18.42 8.26
N GLY A 113 -0.59 -18.67 9.01
CA GLY A 113 -0.26 -17.94 10.24
C GLY A 113 0.62 -16.72 10.00
N SER A 114 1.14 -16.15 11.10
CA SER A 114 2.09 -15.04 11.04
C SER A 114 3.44 -15.50 10.51
N THR A 115 4.09 -14.69 9.66
CA THR A 115 5.42 -14.98 9.11
C THR A 115 6.45 -14.00 9.64
N LYS A 116 7.55 -14.51 10.17
CA LYS A 116 8.63 -13.67 10.74
C LYS A 116 9.92 -13.86 9.94
N PHE A 117 10.40 -12.81 9.27
CA PHE A 117 11.73 -12.71 8.63
C PHE A 117 12.59 -11.64 9.32
N LEU A 118 12.34 -11.36 10.61
CA LEU A 118 13.05 -10.32 11.38
C LEU A 118 14.56 -10.54 11.30
N GLY A 119 15.28 -9.57 10.76
CA GLY A 119 16.75 -9.64 10.67
C GLY A 119 17.30 -10.74 9.76
N ALA A 120 16.46 -11.42 8.97
CA ALA A 120 16.93 -12.43 8.02
C ALA A 120 17.82 -11.82 6.93
N THR A 121 18.76 -12.60 6.40
CA THR A 121 19.70 -12.15 5.36
C THR A 121 19.61 -13.03 4.11
N PHE A 122 19.33 -12.40 2.98
CA PHE A 122 19.30 -13.02 1.65
C PHE A 122 20.50 -12.55 0.84
N LYS A 123 21.51 -13.42 0.69
CA LYS A 123 22.76 -13.08 0.00
C LYS A 123 22.63 -13.15 -1.53
N ARG A 124 21.71 -13.97 -2.05
CA ARG A 124 21.41 -14.11 -3.48
C ARG A 124 19.93 -13.81 -3.76
N HIS A 125 19.42 -14.25 -4.90
CA HIS A 125 18.07 -13.90 -5.33
C HIS A 125 17.03 -14.41 -4.33
N ALA A 126 16.08 -13.55 -3.96
CA ALA A 126 14.94 -13.91 -3.12
C ALA A 126 13.62 -13.75 -3.89
N GLY A 127 12.91 -14.84 -4.11
CA GLY A 127 11.68 -14.85 -4.90
C GLY A 127 10.45 -15.17 -4.05
N PHE A 128 9.55 -14.20 -3.88
CA PHE A 128 8.25 -14.35 -3.21
C PHE A 128 7.08 -14.26 -4.22
N GLY A 129 7.36 -14.46 -5.51
CA GLY A 129 6.36 -14.28 -6.56
C GLY A 129 5.15 -15.20 -6.38
N GLY A 130 3.95 -14.64 -6.38
CA GLY A 130 2.70 -15.39 -6.14
C GLY A 130 2.51 -15.88 -4.69
N ALA A 131 3.39 -15.52 -3.76
CA ALA A 131 3.23 -15.91 -2.36
C ALA A 131 2.03 -15.19 -1.72
N THR A 132 1.29 -15.89 -0.87
CA THR A 132 0.12 -15.35 -0.16
C THR A 132 0.37 -15.35 1.34
N PHE A 133 0.31 -14.17 1.96
CA PHE A 133 0.43 -13.94 3.38
C PHE A 133 -0.93 -13.57 3.96
N LYS A 134 -1.60 -14.52 4.61
CA LYS A 134 -2.96 -14.32 5.13
C LYS A 134 -3.01 -13.56 6.45
N ASN A 135 -1.89 -13.51 7.17
CA ASN A 135 -1.77 -12.83 8.45
C ASN A 135 -0.57 -11.85 8.43
N LEU A 136 -0.05 -11.47 9.60
CA LEU A 136 1.07 -10.56 9.74
C LEU A 136 2.33 -11.11 9.07
N ALA A 137 2.94 -10.31 8.19
CA ALA A 137 4.22 -10.62 7.56
C ALA A 137 5.27 -9.60 8.01
N ASN A 138 6.24 -10.05 8.81
CA ASN A 138 7.26 -9.21 9.41
C ASN A 138 8.60 -9.35 8.69
N PHE A 139 9.01 -8.34 7.95
CA PHE A 139 10.30 -8.22 7.27
C PHE A 139 11.18 -7.13 7.92
N LEU A 140 10.93 -6.80 9.19
CA LEU A 140 11.65 -5.74 9.90
C LEU A 140 13.15 -6.06 9.90
N GLY A 141 13.98 -5.11 9.47
CA GLY A 141 15.43 -5.28 9.47
C GLY A 141 15.98 -6.33 8.50
N VAL A 142 15.18 -6.90 7.59
CA VAL A 142 15.66 -7.88 6.60
C VAL A 142 16.72 -7.26 5.68
N SER A 143 17.74 -8.03 5.29
CA SER A 143 18.78 -7.61 4.36
C SER A 143 18.71 -8.41 3.06
N PHE A 144 18.37 -7.76 1.94
CA PHE A 144 18.45 -8.32 0.60
C PHE A 144 19.71 -7.79 -0.11
N GLU A 145 20.76 -8.63 -0.19
CA GLU A 145 22.03 -8.26 -0.82
C GLU A 145 22.01 -8.40 -2.35
N SER A 146 21.00 -9.08 -2.89
CA SER A 146 20.75 -9.25 -4.32
C SER A 146 19.31 -8.85 -4.70
N SER A 147 18.84 -9.25 -5.89
CA SER A 147 17.50 -8.94 -6.37
C SER A 147 16.41 -9.67 -5.59
N VAL A 148 15.29 -8.99 -5.37
CA VAL A 148 14.10 -9.55 -4.72
C VAL A 148 12.88 -9.35 -5.60
N SER A 149 12.04 -10.38 -5.71
CA SER A 149 10.77 -10.31 -6.44
C SER A 149 9.61 -10.57 -5.50
N LEU A 150 8.67 -9.62 -5.43
CA LEU A 150 7.37 -9.73 -4.77
C LEU A 150 6.23 -9.84 -5.80
N GLU A 151 6.57 -10.15 -7.06
CA GLU A 151 5.62 -10.14 -8.17
C GLU A 151 4.36 -10.97 -7.90
N SER A 152 3.18 -10.37 -8.08
CA SER A 152 1.90 -11.04 -7.85
C SER A 152 1.72 -11.64 -6.44
N SER A 153 2.52 -11.21 -5.47
CA SER A 153 2.32 -11.61 -4.07
C SER A 153 1.11 -10.88 -3.48
N SER A 154 0.46 -11.51 -2.49
CA SER A 154 -0.70 -10.93 -1.80
C SER A 154 -0.47 -10.89 -0.30
N PHE A 155 -0.69 -9.72 0.29
CA PHE A 155 -0.63 -9.48 1.73
C PHE A 155 -2.00 -9.04 2.23
N HIS A 156 -2.62 -9.83 3.10
CA HIS A 156 -3.91 -9.49 3.71
C HIS A 156 -3.80 -8.42 4.81
N THR A 157 -2.58 -8.24 5.33
CA THR A 157 -2.24 -7.19 6.30
C THR A 157 -1.04 -6.41 5.79
N VAL A 158 -0.81 -5.20 6.30
CA VAL A 158 0.33 -4.38 5.86
C VAL A 158 1.64 -5.03 6.29
N PRO A 159 2.51 -5.46 5.35
CA PRO A 159 3.77 -6.08 5.71
C PRO A 159 4.73 -5.05 6.30
N ASP A 160 5.54 -5.49 7.27
CA ASP A 160 6.50 -4.62 7.93
C ASP A 160 7.88 -4.72 7.28
N PHE A 161 8.21 -3.80 6.38
CA PHE A 161 9.55 -3.71 5.79
C PHE A 161 10.42 -2.63 6.45
N ARG A 162 10.03 -2.08 7.61
CA ARG A 162 10.82 -1.03 8.27
C ARG A 162 12.25 -1.52 8.50
N ARG A 163 13.23 -0.62 8.44
CA ARG A 163 14.67 -0.94 8.60
C ARG A 163 15.24 -1.99 7.61
N SER A 164 14.49 -2.41 6.60
CA SER A 164 15.00 -3.32 5.56
C SER A 164 16.10 -2.69 4.71
N LYS A 165 16.97 -3.51 4.12
CA LYS A 165 18.01 -3.07 3.17
C LYS A 165 17.81 -3.79 1.84
N PHE A 166 17.88 -3.04 0.75
CA PHE A 166 17.81 -3.56 -0.62
C PHE A 166 19.03 -3.08 -1.39
N SER A 167 19.93 -3.99 -1.77
CA SER A 167 21.18 -3.65 -2.46
C SER A 167 21.07 -3.66 -3.98
N LYS A 168 20.03 -4.31 -4.53
CA LYS A 168 19.78 -4.46 -5.97
C LYS A 168 18.29 -4.26 -6.29
N HIS A 169 17.87 -4.71 -7.47
CA HIS A 169 16.53 -4.53 -8.01
C HIS A 169 15.43 -5.16 -7.13
N VAL A 170 14.32 -4.45 -6.98
CA VAL A 170 13.09 -4.90 -6.31
C VAL A 170 11.96 -4.91 -7.34
N THR A 171 11.23 -6.01 -7.47
CA THR A 171 10.04 -6.09 -8.32
C THR A 171 8.78 -6.11 -7.47
N LEU A 172 7.87 -5.16 -7.70
CA LEU A 172 6.56 -5.05 -7.02
C LEU A 172 5.37 -5.28 -7.96
N TYR A 173 5.61 -5.65 -9.22
CA TYR A 173 4.56 -5.79 -10.23
C TYR A 173 3.40 -6.67 -9.73
N ASN A 174 2.18 -6.14 -9.82
CA ASN A 174 0.95 -6.82 -9.38
C ASN A 174 0.97 -7.27 -7.90
N THR A 175 1.80 -6.66 -7.04
CA THR A 175 1.78 -6.93 -5.60
C THR A 175 0.51 -6.35 -4.99
N ASP A 176 -0.30 -7.20 -4.38
CA ASP A 176 -1.48 -6.78 -3.65
C ASP A 176 -1.20 -6.66 -2.16
N ILE A 177 -1.60 -5.53 -1.60
CA ILE A 177 -1.56 -5.27 -0.16
C ILE A 177 -2.95 -4.77 0.19
N GLN A 178 -3.72 -5.62 0.88
CA GLN A 178 -5.08 -5.29 1.29
C GLN A 178 -5.04 -4.14 2.30
N PHE A 179 -5.74 -3.07 1.93
CA PHE A 179 -5.90 -1.91 2.79
C PHE A 179 -7.14 -2.11 3.68
N THR A 180 -6.95 -2.07 4.99
CA THR A 180 -8.02 -2.27 5.98
C THR A 180 -8.16 -1.04 6.89
N LEU A 181 -9.41 -0.74 7.25
CA LEU A 181 -9.78 0.29 8.23
C LEU A 181 -10.40 -0.39 9.47
N PRO A 182 -10.19 0.14 10.68
CA PRO A 182 -9.35 1.30 11.01
C PRO A 182 -7.85 0.97 10.91
N THR A 183 -7.03 1.99 10.61
CA THR A 183 -5.57 1.83 10.59
C THR A 183 -4.99 1.83 12.01
N LYS A 184 -3.88 1.12 12.22
CA LYS A 184 -3.08 1.18 13.47
C LYS A 184 -2.03 2.30 13.42
N ALA A 185 -1.44 2.65 14.56
CA ALA A 185 -0.49 3.75 14.68
C ALA A 185 0.79 3.56 13.84
N ASP A 186 1.26 2.32 13.75
CA ASP A 186 2.46 1.91 13.01
C ASP A 186 2.25 1.79 11.48
N HIS A 187 0.99 1.76 11.01
CA HIS A 187 0.69 1.62 9.57
C HIS A 187 1.29 2.77 8.75
N ALA A 188 1.33 3.99 9.30
CA ALA A 188 1.91 5.13 8.61
C ALA A 188 3.40 4.93 8.31
N ASP A 189 4.17 4.39 9.25
CA ASP A 189 5.59 4.07 9.05
C ASP A 189 5.78 2.91 8.07
N LYS A 190 4.91 1.88 8.14
CA LYS A 190 4.94 0.74 7.21
C LYS A 190 4.69 1.19 5.76
N TYR A 191 3.65 2.01 5.53
CA TYR A 191 3.37 2.54 4.20
C TYR A 191 4.43 3.53 3.71
N ARG A 192 5.02 4.34 4.60
CA ARG A 192 6.15 5.21 4.24
C ARG A 192 7.32 4.39 3.70
N ARG A 193 7.63 3.27 4.36
CA ARG A 193 8.69 2.38 3.91
C ARG A 193 8.33 1.66 2.60
N LEU A 194 7.11 1.18 2.45
CA LEU A 194 6.64 0.57 1.19
C LEU A 194 6.71 1.56 0.02
N LYS A 195 6.37 2.83 0.26
CA LYS A 195 6.53 3.90 -0.74
C LYS A 195 8.00 4.10 -1.14
N GLU A 196 8.93 4.14 -0.19
CA GLU A 196 10.37 4.21 -0.50
C GLU A 196 10.82 3.02 -1.36
N ILE A 197 10.33 1.81 -1.06
CA ILE A 197 10.63 0.61 -1.85
C ILE A 197 10.07 0.73 -3.27
N ALA A 198 8.85 1.26 -3.42
CA ALA A 198 8.26 1.50 -4.75
C ALA A 198 9.07 2.51 -5.57
N VAL A 199 9.61 3.56 -4.95
CA VAL A 199 10.53 4.51 -5.59
C VAL A 199 11.82 3.80 -6.05
N ILE A 200 12.41 2.96 -5.19
CA ILE A 200 13.61 2.16 -5.53
C ILE A 200 13.31 1.22 -6.71
N ALA A 201 12.13 0.60 -6.71
CA ALA A 201 11.65 -0.29 -7.77
C ALA A 201 11.25 0.44 -9.06
N ARG A 202 11.20 1.78 -9.05
CA ARG A 202 10.63 2.61 -10.13
C ARG A 202 9.19 2.21 -10.50
N ASP A 203 8.43 1.77 -9.51
CA ASP A 203 7.01 1.42 -9.63
C ASP A 203 6.15 2.60 -9.15
N HIS A 204 5.78 3.47 -10.09
CA HIS A 204 5.02 4.69 -9.81
C HIS A 204 3.58 4.43 -9.35
N ASP A 205 2.95 3.36 -9.83
CA ASP A 205 1.58 3.03 -9.45
C ASP A 205 1.54 2.58 -7.99
N SER A 206 2.50 1.74 -7.58
CA SER A 206 2.71 1.35 -6.19
C SER A 206 3.12 2.52 -5.31
N GLU A 207 4.03 3.40 -5.79
CA GLU A 207 4.44 4.62 -5.08
C GLU A 207 3.22 5.49 -4.73
N GLN A 208 2.37 5.76 -5.71
CA GLN A 208 1.18 6.58 -5.53
C GLN A 208 0.14 5.91 -4.62
N LYS A 209 -0.04 4.59 -4.76
CA LYS A 209 -0.91 3.78 -3.89
C LYS A 209 -0.47 3.86 -2.42
N PHE A 210 0.81 3.63 -2.15
CA PHE A 210 1.34 3.65 -0.78
C PHE A 210 1.40 5.04 -0.18
N PHE A 211 1.60 6.09 -0.99
CA PHE A 211 1.46 7.47 -0.53
C PHE A 211 0.04 7.79 -0.06
N ALA A 212 -0.98 7.38 -0.82
CA ALA A 212 -2.36 7.54 -0.42
C ALA A 212 -2.66 6.81 0.90
N TYR A 213 -2.20 5.56 1.04
CA TYR A 213 -2.37 4.78 2.26
C TYR A 213 -1.64 5.37 3.47
N GLU A 214 -0.43 5.89 3.29
CA GLU A 214 0.31 6.63 4.32
C GLU A 214 -0.52 7.84 4.82
N LEU A 215 -1.07 8.63 3.89
CA LEU A 215 -1.88 9.80 4.24
C LEU A 215 -3.16 9.43 4.97
N ILE A 216 -3.81 8.32 4.61
CA ILE A 216 -5.00 7.85 5.33
C ILE A 216 -4.62 7.37 6.73
N ALA A 217 -3.54 6.59 6.87
CA ALA A 217 -3.08 6.08 8.16
C ALA A 217 -2.70 7.21 9.15
N LYS A 218 -2.23 8.35 8.65
CA LYS A 218 -1.90 9.54 9.46
C LYS A 218 -3.11 10.19 10.15
N ARG A 219 -4.34 9.95 9.67
CA ARG A 219 -5.55 10.72 10.08
C ARG A 219 -5.97 10.55 11.53
N GLY A 220 -5.56 9.47 12.21
CA GLY A 220 -5.94 9.20 13.60
C GLY A 220 -4.78 9.14 14.60
N HIS A 221 -3.53 9.09 14.13
CA HIS A 221 -2.39 8.70 14.97
C HIS A 221 -1.30 9.76 15.03
N GLU A 222 -0.86 10.29 13.87
CA GLU A 222 0.27 11.24 13.81
C GLU A 222 -0.17 12.70 13.73
N ALA A 223 -1.28 12.99 13.05
CA ALA A 223 -1.76 14.35 12.86
C ALA A 223 -3.03 14.61 13.69
N ARG A 224 -2.95 15.59 14.60
CA ARG A 224 -4.13 16.16 15.30
C ARG A 224 -4.42 17.55 14.73
N SER A 225 -5.68 17.98 14.79
CA SER A 225 -6.13 19.34 14.45
C SER A 225 -6.14 19.69 12.94
N LEU A 226 -6.09 20.98 12.60
CA LEU A 226 -6.28 21.56 11.26
C LEU A 226 -5.37 20.99 10.16
N LYS A 227 -4.26 20.33 10.52
CA LYS A 227 -3.35 19.64 9.59
C LYS A 227 -4.00 18.49 8.82
N LEU A 228 -5.13 17.98 9.30
CA LEU A 228 -5.90 16.94 8.61
C LEU A 228 -6.79 17.50 7.49
N ILE A 229 -7.20 18.77 7.55
CA ILE A 229 -8.12 19.36 6.57
C ILE A 229 -7.56 19.23 5.14
N PRO A 230 -6.30 19.60 4.85
CA PRO A 230 -5.74 19.42 3.51
C PRO A 230 -5.73 17.96 3.05
N ASN A 231 -5.50 17.02 3.98
CA ASN A 231 -5.46 15.58 3.68
C ASN A 231 -6.86 15.03 3.35
N TYR A 232 -7.89 15.41 4.10
CA TYR A 232 -9.28 15.05 3.81
C TYR A 232 -9.74 15.66 2.48
N LEU A 233 -9.47 16.95 2.25
CA LEU A 233 -9.80 17.63 1.00
C LEU A 233 -9.11 16.95 -0.19
N TYR A 234 -7.80 16.69 -0.11
CA TYR A 234 -7.07 16.06 -1.19
C TYR A 234 -7.59 14.64 -1.52
N GLY A 235 -7.90 13.83 -0.50
CA GLY A 235 -8.52 12.52 -0.70
C GLY A 235 -9.91 12.60 -1.35
N CYS A 236 -10.77 13.51 -0.87
CA CYS A 236 -12.13 13.68 -1.38
C CYS A 236 -12.16 14.21 -2.81
N LEU A 237 -11.32 15.20 -3.12
CA LEU A 237 -11.33 15.89 -4.39
C LEU A 237 -10.63 15.11 -5.51
N SER A 238 -9.58 14.35 -5.21
CA SER A 238 -8.73 13.74 -6.25
C SER A 238 -8.31 12.28 -6.01
N ASP A 239 -8.75 11.65 -4.92
CA ASP A 239 -8.21 10.34 -4.49
C ASP A 239 -6.69 10.36 -4.31
N PHE A 240 -6.17 11.45 -3.72
CA PHE A 240 -4.74 11.69 -3.63
C PHE A 240 -4.03 11.70 -4.99
N GLY A 241 -4.70 12.24 -6.01
CA GLY A 241 -4.23 12.35 -7.38
C GLY A 241 -4.35 11.06 -8.20
N ARG A 242 -4.94 10.00 -7.65
CA ARG A 242 -5.16 8.71 -8.36
C ARG A 242 -6.36 8.76 -9.28
N SER A 243 -7.34 9.61 -8.98
CA SER A 243 -8.55 9.77 -9.80
C SER A 243 -8.43 10.99 -10.69
N GLY A 244 -8.42 10.76 -12.00
CA GLY A 244 -8.60 11.84 -12.97
C GLY A 244 -10.05 12.35 -13.00
N GLY A 245 -11.04 11.48 -12.80
CA GLY A 245 -12.46 11.83 -12.96
C GLY A 245 -13.08 12.62 -11.81
N ARG A 246 -12.63 12.41 -10.56
CA ARG A 246 -13.20 13.10 -9.39
C ARG A 246 -13.05 14.63 -9.47
N PRO A 247 -11.87 15.19 -9.81
CA PRO A 247 -11.74 16.63 -10.00
C PRO A 247 -12.65 17.19 -11.10
N PHE A 248 -12.86 16.46 -12.21
CA PHE A 248 -13.79 16.88 -13.26
C PHE A 248 -15.24 16.92 -12.78
N ALA A 249 -15.68 15.90 -12.03
CA ALA A 249 -17.02 15.85 -11.48
C ALA A 249 -17.26 17.01 -10.48
N TRP A 250 -16.27 17.31 -9.64
CA TRP A 250 -16.34 18.45 -8.72
C TRP A 250 -16.34 19.79 -9.44
N LEU A 251 -15.53 19.95 -10.50
CA LEU A 251 -15.51 21.15 -11.33
C LEU A 251 -16.86 21.36 -12.04
N PHE A 252 -17.44 20.30 -12.60
CA PHE A 252 -18.75 20.34 -13.23
C PHE A 252 -19.86 20.64 -12.22
N GLY A 253 -19.82 20.02 -11.04
CA GLY A 253 -20.76 20.28 -9.96
C GLY A 253 -20.68 21.72 -9.43
N ALA A 254 -19.46 22.26 -9.30
CA ALA A 254 -19.24 23.66 -8.94
C ALA A 254 -19.84 24.59 -9.99
N TRP A 255 -19.60 24.33 -11.29
CA TRP A 255 -20.16 25.11 -12.37
C TRP A 255 -21.69 25.20 -12.32
N ILE A 256 -22.37 24.05 -12.21
CA ILE A 256 -23.83 24.03 -12.14
C ILE A 256 -24.32 24.69 -10.84
N GLY A 257 -23.71 24.35 -9.71
CA GLY A 257 -24.13 24.82 -8.39
C GLY A 257 -24.00 26.33 -8.21
N PHE A 258 -22.86 26.91 -8.60
CA PHE A 258 -22.66 28.36 -8.57
C PHE A 258 -23.54 29.07 -9.59
N GLY A 259 -23.72 28.52 -10.80
CA GLY A 259 -24.62 29.12 -11.79
C GLY A 259 -26.06 29.23 -11.31
N VAL A 260 -26.59 28.17 -10.68
CA VAL A 260 -27.91 28.21 -10.02
C VAL A 260 -27.91 29.22 -8.87
N LEU A 261 -26.86 29.26 -8.06
CA LEU A 261 -26.77 30.20 -6.93
C LEU A 261 -26.77 31.66 -7.38
N TYR A 262 -26.03 32.02 -8.43
CA TYR A 262 -26.03 33.39 -8.96
C TYR A 262 -27.38 33.79 -9.50
N ASN A 263 -28.03 32.92 -10.28
CA ASN A 263 -29.37 33.17 -10.78
C ASN A 263 -30.38 33.32 -9.62
N TRP A 264 -30.29 32.49 -8.59
CA TRP A 264 -31.14 32.59 -7.40
C TRP A 264 -30.92 33.89 -6.61
N VAL A 265 -29.66 34.32 -6.44
CA VAL A 265 -29.33 35.60 -5.77
C VAL A 265 -29.82 36.81 -6.57
N ALA A 266 -29.78 36.72 -7.91
CA ALA A 266 -30.16 37.79 -8.83
C ALA A 266 -31.68 37.97 -8.95
N VAL A 267 -32.38 36.94 -9.42
CA VAL A 267 -33.78 37.05 -9.91
C VAL A 267 -34.74 36.18 -9.09
N LYS A 268 -34.22 35.19 -8.33
CA LYS A 268 -35.01 34.23 -7.54
C LYS A 268 -36.02 33.39 -8.35
N ASP A 269 -35.79 33.28 -9.66
CA ASP A 269 -36.53 32.42 -10.59
C ASP A 269 -35.56 31.80 -11.61
N TRP A 270 -36.05 30.94 -12.50
CA TRP A 270 -35.23 30.20 -13.47
C TRP A 270 -35.04 30.92 -14.83
N SER A 271 -35.49 32.17 -14.98
CA SER A 271 -35.52 32.86 -16.28
C SER A 271 -34.13 33.14 -16.85
N HIS A 272 -33.17 33.45 -15.98
CA HIS A 272 -31.79 33.79 -16.31
C HIS A 272 -30.80 32.67 -15.95
N ILE A 273 -31.23 31.41 -15.99
CA ILE A 273 -30.37 30.28 -15.61
C ILE A 273 -29.13 30.16 -16.52
N TRP A 274 -29.28 30.44 -17.81
CA TRP A 274 -28.17 30.39 -18.77
C TRP A 274 -27.16 31.51 -18.53
N ASP A 275 -27.62 32.70 -18.15
CA ASP A 275 -26.74 33.80 -17.75
C ASP A 275 -26.01 33.45 -16.45
N GLY A 276 -26.69 32.82 -15.49
CA GLY A 276 -26.08 32.28 -14.27
C GLY A 276 -24.98 31.27 -14.55
N LEU A 277 -25.26 30.29 -15.41
CA LEU A 277 -24.29 29.27 -15.83
C LEU A 277 -23.12 29.87 -16.61
N LEU A 278 -23.36 30.86 -17.48
CA LEU A 278 -22.32 31.55 -18.22
C LEU A 278 -21.43 32.38 -17.30
N PHE A 279 -22.02 33.08 -16.33
CA PHE A 279 -21.31 33.84 -15.31
C PHE A 279 -20.41 32.93 -14.46
N SER A 280 -20.93 31.78 -14.03
CA SER A 280 -20.17 30.77 -13.30
C SER A 280 -19.02 30.16 -14.14
N ALA A 281 -19.29 29.80 -15.40
CA ALA A 281 -18.25 29.29 -16.30
C ALA A 281 -17.11 30.32 -16.48
N ALA A 282 -17.45 31.59 -16.65
CA ALA A 282 -16.47 32.65 -16.80
C ALA A 282 -15.61 32.86 -15.54
N ASN A 283 -16.20 32.71 -14.34
CA ASN A 283 -15.47 32.78 -13.07
C ASN A 283 -14.58 31.56 -12.80
N LEU A 284 -14.98 30.36 -13.23
CA LEU A 284 -14.15 29.15 -13.11
C LEU A 284 -12.94 29.17 -14.04
N PHE A 285 -13.05 29.86 -15.18
CA PHE A 285 -12.01 29.90 -16.23
C PHE A 285 -11.60 31.33 -16.63
N PRO A 286 -11.13 32.17 -15.68
CA PRO A 286 -10.88 33.60 -15.93
C PRO A 286 -9.69 33.86 -16.87
N PHE A 287 -8.91 32.83 -17.17
CA PHE A 287 -7.77 32.85 -18.08
C PHE A 287 -8.13 32.58 -19.54
N LEU A 288 -9.34 32.08 -19.82
CA LEU A 288 -9.81 31.93 -21.20
C LEU A 288 -10.16 33.30 -21.77
N GLY A 289 -9.70 33.63 -22.98
CA GLY A 289 -9.92 34.95 -23.59
C GLY A 289 -11.39 35.34 -23.69
N ALA A 290 -12.28 34.37 -23.94
CA ALA A 290 -13.73 34.58 -24.02
C ALA A 290 -14.41 34.82 -22.65
N SER A 291 -13.75 34.48 -21.54
CA SER A 291 -14.33 34.57 -20.19
C SER A 291 -14.67 36.01 -19.81
N ARG A 292 -13.82 36.99 -20.15
CA ARG A 292 -14.03 38.39 -19.74
C ARG A 292 -15.27 39.00 -20.40
N GLY A 293 -15.49 38.72 -21.68
CA GLY A 293 -16.68 39.15 -22.41
C GLY A 293 -17.93 38.47 -21.87
N ALA A 294 -17.90 37.15 -21.77
CA ALA A 294 -19.00 36.36 -21.20
C ALA A 294 -19.37 36.78 -19.77
N LEU A 295 -18.38 37.12 -18.93
CA LEU A 295 -18.60 37.62 -17.58
C LEU A 295 -19.31 38.98 -17.57
N ALA A 296 -18.90 39.90 -18.45
CA ALA A 296 -19.50 41.24 -18.54
C ALA A 296 -20.95 41.17 -19.04
N ASP A 297 -21.20 40.35 -20.07
CA ASP A 297 -22.53 40.17 -20.65
C ASP A 297 -23.48 39.50 -19.63
N ALA A 298 -23.04 38.39 -19.03
CA ALA A 298 -23.82 37.66 -18.04
C ALA A 298 -24.04 38.47 -16.75
N ARG A 299 -23.05 39.27 -16.33
CA ARG A 299 -23.21 40.20 -15.20
C ARG A 299 -24.34 41.19 -15.45
N THR A 300 -24.33 41.82 -16.63
CA THR A 300 -25.31 42.85 -16.99
C THR A 300 -26.70 42.25 -17.07
N ALA A 301 -26.83 41.03 -17.63
CA ALA A 301 -28.10 40.30 -17.68
C ALA A 301 -28.65 39.95 -16.29
N LEU A 302 -27.79 39.54 -15.35
CA LEU A 302 -28.21 39.10 -14.01
C LEU A 302 -28.42 40.24 -13.02
N TYR A 303 -27.52 41.23 -13.02
CA TYR A 303 -27.42 42.23 -11.94
C TYR A 303 -27.48 43.68 -12.44
N GLY A 304 -27.59 43.89 -13.76
CA GLY A 304 -27.55 45.22 -14.38
C GLY A 304 -26.18 45.89 -14.31
N GLU A 305 -26.15 47.17 -14.68
CA GLU A 305 -24.93 47.99 -14.75
C GLU A 305 -24.45 48.52 -13.38
N GLY A 306 -25.22 48.26 -12.31
CA GLY A 306 -24.91 48.71 -10.96
C GLY A 306 -23.72 47.99 -10.32
N PRO A 307 -23.24 48.49 -9.17
CA PRO A 307 -22.25 47.78 -8.36
C PRO A 307 -22.84 46.46 -7.84
N LEU A 308 -22.07 45.37 -7.94
CA LEU A 308 -22.46 44.08 -7.37
C LEU A 308 -22.44 44.14 -5.85
N SER A 309 -23.29 43.33 -5.21
CA SER A 309 -23.23 43.18 -3.76
C SER A 309 -21.92 42.51 -3.33
N VAL A 310 -21.48 42.84 -2.11
CA VAL A 310 -20.28 42.23 -1.51
C VAL A 310 -20.38 40.69 -1.48
N GLY A 311 -21.59 40.15 -1.29
CA GLY A 311 -21.82 38.70 -1.30
C GLY A 311 -21.53 38.05 -2.65
N VAL A 312 -21.95 38.67 -3.76
CA VAL A 312 -21.69 38.14 -5.11
C VAL A 312 -20.19 38.21 -5.45
N HIS A 313 -19.50 39.27 -5.03
CA HIS A 313 -18.04 39.35 -5.14
C HIS A 313 -17.33 38.24 -4.34
N ALA A 314 -17.76 38.01 -3.10
CA ALA A 314 -17.19 36.95 -2.27
C ALA A 314 -17.40 35.56 -2.90
N LEU A 315 -18.59 35.29 -3.44
CA LEU A 315 -18.90 34.04 -4.15
C LEU A 315 -18.00 33.85 -5.38
N GLY A 316 -17.83 34.88 -6.20
CA GLY A 316 -16.95 34.83 -7.37
C GLY A 316 -15.49 34.55 -7.01
N ILE A 317 -15.00 35.13 -5.91
CA ILE A 317 -13.64 34.85 -5.41
C ILE A 317 -13.51 33.39 -4.96
N VAL A 318 -14.48 32.87 -4.19
CA VAL A 318 -14.48 31.47 -3.73
C VAL A 318 -14.54 30.52 -4.92
N GLU A 319 -15.41 30.77 -5.88
CA GLU A 319 -15.54 29.99 -7.11
C GLU A 319 -14.25 29.99 -7.93
N GLY A 320 -13.62 31.16 -8.11
CA GLY A 320 -12.35 31.26 -8.82
C GLY A 320 -11.22 30.46 -8.14
N ILE A 321 -11.13 30.52 -6.80
CA ILE A 321 -10.17 29.70 -6.02
C ILE A 321 -10.43 28.21 -6.23
N LEU A 322 -11.70 27.78 -6.18
CA LEU A 322 -12.09 26.39 -6.44
C LEU A 322 -11.77 25.96 -7.88
N GLY A 323 -12.00 26.82 -8.87
CA GLY A 323 -11.66 26.57 -10.26
C GLY A 323 -10.17 26.30 -10.45
N VAL A 324 -9.31 27.20 -9.93
CA VAL A 324 -7.84 27.01 -9.96
C VAL A 324 -7.44 25.72 -9.25
N LEU A 325 -8.01 25.43 -8.08
CA LEU A 325 -7.75 24.19 -7.34
C LEU A 325 -8.12 22.94 -8.16
N PHE A 326 -9.30 22.90 -8.76
CA PHE A 326 -9.74 21.74 -9.55
C PHE A 326 -8.90 21.56 -10.81
N ILE A 327 -8.59 22.64 -11.52
CA ILE A 327 -7.71 22.59 -12.69
C ILE A 327 -6.32 22.08 -12.29
N PHE A 328 -5.78 22.56 -11.16
CA PHE A 328 -4.52 22.05 -10.62
C PHE A 328 -4.60 20.55 -10.33
N LEU A 329 -5.67 20.08 -9.68
CA LEU A 329 -5.86 18.66 -9.37
C LEU A 329 -6.04 17.80 -10.63
N ILE A 330 -6.73 18.31 -11.66
CA ILE A 330 -6.83 17.68 -12.98
C ILE A 330 -5.44 17.58 -13.60
N GLY A 331 -4.67 18.68 -13.59
CA GLY A 331 -3.30 18.72 -14.09
C GLY A 331 -2.40 17.72 -13.38
N LEU A 332 -2.51 17.61 -12.05
CA LEU A 332 -1.77 16.63 -11.25
C LEU A 332 -2.16 15.19 -11.61
N ALA A 333 -3.45 14.90 -11.79
CA ALA A 333 -3.91 13.59 -12.20
C ALA A 333 -3.45 13.22 -13.62
N LEU A 334 -3.46 14.18 -14.56
CA LEU A 334 -2.91 14.02 -15.91
C LEU A 334 -1.41 13.79 -15.86
N ARG A 335 -0.68 14.56 -15.05
CA ARG A 335 0.77 14.40 -14.82
C ARG A 335 1.08 12.99 -14.34
N ASN A 336 0.36 12.51 -13.33
CA ASN A 336 0.56 11.17 -12.78
C ASN A 336 0.23 10.08 -13.82
N ARG A 337 -0.83 10.28 -14.62
CA ARG A 337 -1.27 9.29 -15.62
C ARG A 337 -0.39 9.26 -16.88
N PHE A 338 -0.02 10.42 -17.40
CA PHE A 338 0.70 10.57 -18.67
C PHE A 338 2.20 10.80 -18.50
N ARG A 339 2.68 10.92 -17.25
CA ARG A 339 4.11 11.04 -16.92
C ARG A 339 4.77 12.26 -17.58
N ILE A 340 4.07 13.40 -17.56
CA ILE A 340 4.53 14.69 -18.12
C ILE A 340 5.22 15.55 -17.06
#